data_AF-C0NY64-F1
#
_entry.id   AF-C0NY64-F1
#
_cell.length_a   1.000
_cell.length_b   1.000
_cell.length_c   1.000
_cell.angle_alpha   90.00
_cell.angle_beta   90.00
_cell.angle_gamma   90.00
#
_symmetry.space_group_name_H-M   'P 1'
#
loop_
_entity.id
_entity.type
_entity.pdbx_description
1 polymer ?
#
loop_
_entity_poly.entity_id
_entity_poly.type
_entity_poly.pdbx_seq_one_letter_code
_entity_poly.pdbx_strand_id
1 'polypeptide(L)'
;MSTSVPSGFGHLLHPQPPPPPPPKTDSSAPFRSRLRLFVRQHPIAARACGFGDKCRRPIDPLPVIQLLMTDFSPQCEEDMRQLTNKQHVVTCQLHPVSEACGGYPEHRIRSRGNAGRPFEKRGIGAVNGETGSNLTNRYRGRILSGSTCASLFSVDQDPDPAHAPPHPRSAASREKGPSTTLMRPPGFSSPSDAPRYIPAAFFIFADLCVRSAGWYQLRFQLVDVQETEKLGSTPCLDEVWSQPFRVFAAKDFPGMRPAPYLTTKLKDLGAVGIKTREKERGLRQKKVIQRGGGDGNGPEDG
;
A
#
# COMPACT_ATOMS: atom_id res chain seq x y z
N MET A 1 82.12 29.20 -7.64
CA MET A 1 81.07 29.51 -8.64
C MET A 1 79.78 28.88 -8.16
N SER A 2 78.87 29.67 -7.58
CA SER A 2 77.57 29.20 -7.10
C SER A 2 76.58 29.28 -8.25
N THR A 3 76.19 28.14 -8.80
CA THR A 3 75.18 28.04 -9.86
C THR A 3 73.81 28.25 -9.22
N SER A 4 73.20 29.42 -9.39
CA SER A 4 71.81 29.65 -9.01
C SER A 4 70.87 29.04 -10.05
N VAL A 5 69.84 28.36 -9.58
CA VAL A 5 68.79 27.77 -10.43
C VAL A 5 67.89 28.89 -10.94
N PRO A 6 67.57 28.95 -12.25
CA PRO A 6 66.66 29.95 -12.81
C PRO A 6 65.28 29.90 -12.13
N SER A 7 64.71 31.08 -11.87
CA SER A 7 63.36 31.21 -11.33
C SER A 7 62.36 30.50 -12.27
N GLY A 8 61.57 29.56 -11.72
CA GLY A 8 60.62 28.73 -12.49
C GLY A 8 60.97 27.24 -12.59
N PHE A 9 62.12 26.79 -12.06
CA PHE A 9 62.47 25.35 -12.03
C PHE A 9 62.28 24.70 -10.65
N GLY A 10 61.83 25.45 -9.64
CA GLY A 10 61.64 24.93 -8.27
C GLY A 10 60.63 23.78 -8.15
N HIS A 11 59.65 23.72 -9.06
CA HIS A 11 58.60 22.69 -9.08
C HIS A 11 59.10 21.31 -9.52
N LEU A 12 60.23 21.26 -10.25
CA LEU A 12 60.84 20.02 -10.72
C LEU A 12 61.73 19.36 -9.65
N LEU A 13 62.19 20.13 -8.67
CA LEU A 13 62.99 19.63 -7.56
C LEU A 13 62.13 19.19 -6.36
N HIS A 14 60.89 19.72 -6.27
CA HIS A 14 59.92 19.37 -5.23
C HIS A 14 58.54 19.15 -5.85
N PRO A 15 58.22 17.94 -6.35
CA PRO A 15 56.90 17.65 -6.86
C PRO A 15 55.88 17.84 -5.71
N GLN A 16 55.01 18.83 -5.85
CA GLN A 16 53.86 18.99 -4.96
C GLN A 16 52.97 17.75 -5.09
N PRO A 17 52.48 17.19 -3.97
CA PRO A 17 51.49 16.12 -4.05
C PRO A 17 50.26 16.63 -4.82
N PRO A 18 49.64 15.78 -5.66
CA PRO A 18 48.49 16.19 -6.45
C PRO A 18 47.38 16.69 -5.50
N PRO A 19 46.67 17.77 -5.86
CA PRO A 19 45.54 18.22 -5.07
C PRO A 19 44.53 17.08 -4.93
N PRO A 20 43.85 16.96 -3.77
CA PRO A 20 42.82 15.94 -3.60
C PRO A 20 41.79 16.10 -4.72
N PRO A 21 41.30 14.98 -5.31
CA PRO A 21 40.29 15.07 -6.35
C PRO A 21 39.08 15.84 -5.80
N PRO A 22 38.45 16.70 -6.63
CA PRO A 22 37.23 17.38 -6.22
C PRO A 22 36.21 16.32 -5.76
N PRO A 23 35.38 16.61 -4.74
CA PRO A 23 34.37 15.69 -4.29
C PRO A 23 33.57 15.25 -5.51
N LYS A 24 33.57 13.93 -5.78
CA LYS A 24 32.77 13.30 -6.83
C LYS A 24 31.33 13.64 -6.51
N THR A 25 30.85 14.73 -7.08
CA THR A 25 29.44 15.05 -7.13
C THR A 25 28.91 14.07 -8.15
N ASP A 26 28.33 12.98 -7.67
CA ASP A 26 27.52 12.07 -8.49
C ASP A 26 26.27 12.84 -8.95
N SER A 27 26.44 13.84 -9.80
CA SER A 27 25.40 14.64 -10.43
C SER A 27 24.86 13.99 -11.71
N SER A 28 25.21 12.73 -11.97
CA SER A 28 24.76 11.94 -13.12
C SER A 28 23.71 10.87 -12.79
N ALA A 29 23.30 10.72 -11.53
CA ALA A 29 22.06 10.01 -11.24
C ALA A 29 20.90 10.96 -11.61
N PRO A 30 19.99 10.61 -12.54
CA PRO A 30 18.80 11.44 -12.79
C PRO A 30 18.14 11.68 -11.43
N PHE A 31 17.84 12.94 -11.10
CA PHE A 31 17.23 13.31 -9.82
C PHE A 31 16.01 12.42 -9.57
N ARG A 32 16.21 11.31 -8.84
CA ARG A 32 15.12 10.42 -8.49
C ARG A 32 14.22 11.23 -7.58
N SER A 33 12.92 11.20 -7.86
CA SER A 33 11.92 11.87 -7.01
C SER A 33 12.20 11.56 -5.54
N ARG A 34 12.02 12.55 -4.66
CA ARG A 34 12.15 12.35 -3.20
C ARG A 34 10.97 11.57 -2.62
N LEU A 35 9.89 11.43 -3.38
CA LEU A 35 8.66 10.76 -2.99
C LEU A 35 8.86 9.25 -2.87
N ARG A 36 8.28 8.66 -1.82
CA ARG A 36 8.37 7.23 -1.52
C ARG A 36 7.00 6.67 -1.15
N LEU A 37 6.63 5.55 -1.75
CA LEU A 37 5.42 4.81 -1.39
C LEU A 37 5.72 3.83 -0.24
N PHE A 38 4.79 3.73 0.69
CA PHE A 38 4.84 2.76 1.78
C PHE A 38 3.50 2.06 1.93
N VAL A 39 3.49 0.73 2.01
CA VAL A 39 2.23 -0.02 2.20
C VAL A 39 1.87 -0.02 3.68
N ARG A 40 0.87 0.77 4.07
CA ARG A 40 0.35 0.84 5.45
C ARG A 40 -0.59 -0.30 5.78
N GLN A 41 -1.31 -0.81 4.78
CA GLN A 41 -2.22 -1.92 4.95
C GLN A 41 -2.04 -2.90 3.78
N HIS A 42 -1.47 -4.07 4.07
CA HIS A 42 -1.27 -5.11 3.09
C HIS A 42 -2.56 -5.92 2.84
N PRO A 43 -2.82 -6.36 1.60
CA PRO A 43 -3.83 -7.37 1.33
C PRO A 43 -3.45 -8.70 2.00
N ILE A 44 -4.42 -9.45 2.49
CA ILE A 44 -4.17 -10.75 3.14
C ILE A 44 -4.90 -11.88 2.43
N ALA A 45 -6.13 -11.64 1.99
CA ALA A 45 -6.92 -12.61 1.25
C ALA A 45 -7.85 -11.93 0.26
N ALA A 46 -8.32 -12.67 -0.74
CA ALA A 46 -9.47 -12.26 -1.55
C ALA A 46 -10.31 -13.46 -1.96
N ARG A 47 -11.51 -13.18 -2.46
CA ARG A 47 -12.41 -14.18 -3.05
C ARG A 47 -12.40 -14.03 -4.56
N ALA A 48 -12.12 -15.11 -5.27
CA ALA A 48 -12.26 -15.15 -6.73
C ALA A 48 -13.72 -14.86 -7.13
N CYS A 49 -13.93 -13.83 -7.95
CA CYS A 49 -15.28 -13.43 -8.40
C CYS A 49 -15.71 -14.04 -9.75
N GLY A 50 -14.79 -14.68 -10.48
CA GLY A 50 -15.04 -15.10 -11.86
C GLY A 50 -15.28 -13.88 -12.78
N PHE A 51 -16.06 -14.08 -13.83
CA PHE A 51 -16.35 -13.02 -14.81
C PHE A 51 -17.65 -12.26 -14.55
N GLY A 52 -18.51 -12.73 -13.64
CA GLY A 52 -19.75 -12.06 -13.28
C GLY A 52 -19.57 -10.97 -12.21
N ASP A 53 -20.35 -9.88 -12.32
CA ASP A 53 -20.23 -8.73 -11.41
C ASP A 53 -20.93 -8.93 -10.06
N LYS A 54 -21.95 -9.80 -10.02
CA LYS A 54 -22.79 -10.02 -8.84
C LYS A 54 -22.03 -10.56 -7.61
N CYS A 55 -20.89 -11.20 -7.83
CA CYS A 55 -20.11 -11.87 -6.77
C CYS A 55 -18.80 -11.17 -6.43
N ARG A 56 -18.60 -9.93 -6.90
CA ARG A 56 -17.40 -9.15 -6.63
C ARG A 56 -17.28 -8.85 -5.14
N ARG A 57 -16.11 -9.16 -4.58
CA ARG A 57 -15.71 -8.77 -3.23
C ARG A 57 -14.32 -8.13 -3.33
N PRO A 58 -14.12 -6.96 -2.71
CA PRO A 58 -12.81 -6.34 -2.72
C PRO A 58 -11.79 -7.23 -2.01
N ILE A 59 -10.53 -7.05 -2.35
CA ILE A 59 -9.40 -7.63 -1.63
C ILE A 59 -9.47 -7.20 -0.16
N ASP A 60 -9.19 -8.13 0.75
CA ASP A 60 -9.37 -7.99 2.18
C ASP A 60 -8.03 -8.16 2.93
N PRO A 61 -7.63 -7.21 3.80
CA PRO A 61 -8.20 -5.88 3.94
C PRO A 61 -7.83 -4.98 2.73
N LEU A 62 -8.50 -3.84 2.58
CA LEU A 62 -8.28 -2.91 1.46
C LEU A 62 -6.82 -2.45 1.42
N PRO A 63 -6.11 -2.48 0.28
CA PRO A 63 -4.76 -1.93 0.26
C PRO A 63 -4.76 -0.42 0.54
N VAL A 64 -3.95 0.00 1.52
CA VAL A 64 -3.73 1.42 1.86
C VAL A 64 -2.24 1.71 1.72
N ILE A 65 -1.92 2.70 0.88
CA ILE A 65 -0.56 3.13 0.57
C ILE A 65 -0.41 4.54 1.09
N GLN A 66 0.68 4.84 1.78
CA GLN A 66 1.04 6.18 2.23
C GLN A 66 2.15 6.74 1.35
N LEU A 67 2.04 8.01 1.01
CA LEU A 67 3.09 8.80 0.38
C LEU A 67 3.94 9.44 1.46
N LEU A 68 5.24 9.19 1.41
CA LEU A 68 6.26 9.82 2.22
C LEU A 68 7.23 10.57 1.32
N MET A 69 8.09 11.39 1.92
CA MET A 69 9.14 12.12 1.21
C MET A 69 10.46 12.00 1.96
N THR A 70 11.53 11.72 1.19
CA THR A 70 12.91 11.66 1.68
C THR A 70 13.39 13.04 2.07
N ASP A 71 13.96 13.15 3.28
CA ASP A 71 14.42 14.39 3.89
C ASP A 71 13.33 15.48 3.94
N PHE A 72 12.10 15.07 4.22
CA PHE A 72 10.96 15.98 4.30
C PHE A 72 11.15 17.02 5.40
N SER A 73 10.88 18.29 5.07
CA SER A 73 10.82 19.39 6.03
C SER A 73 9.41 20.00 6.09
N PRO A 74 8.72 19.96 7.25
CA PRO A 74 7.40 20.62 7.41
C PRO A 74 7.48 22.15 7.37
N GLN A 75 8.69 22.72 7.38
CA GLN A 75 8.93 24.15 7.22
C GLN A 75 9.11 24.55 5.75
N CYS A 76 9.35 23.59 4.85
CA CYS A 76 9.52 23.83 3.43
C CYS A 76 8.15 23.82 2.73
N GLU A 77 7.70 24.98 2.22
CA GLU A 77 6.43 25.07 1.48
C GLU A 77 6.40 24.18 0.24
N GLU A 78 7.55 24.02 -0.43
CA GLU A 78 7.66 23.19 -1.62
C GLU A 78 7.47 21.70 -1.28
N ASP A 79 8.08 21.22 -0.19
CA ASP A 79 7.89 19.85 0.29
C ASP A 79 6.41 19.59 0.63
N MET A 80 5.74 20.55 1.25
CA MET A 80 4.30 20.49 1.57
C MET A 80 3.44 20.43 0.30
N ARG A 81 3.74 21.27 -0.70
CA ARG A 81 3.03 21.29 -1.99
C ARG A 81 3.20 19.99 -2.75
N GLN A 82 4.41 19.45 -2.81
CA GLN A 82 4.69 18.17 -3.46
C GLN A 82 3.98 17.02 -2.74
N LEU A 83 4.07 16.92 -1.40
CA LEU A 83 3.44 15.84 -0.64
C LEU A 83 1.91 15.83 -0.79
N THR A 84 1.29 17.00 -0.96
CA THR A 84 -0.17 17.16 -1.08
C THR A 84 -0.68 17.35 -2.52
N ASN A 85 0.19 17.26 -3.52
CA ASN A 85 -0.15 17.47 -4.93
C ASN A 85 -1.26 16.50 -5.39
N LYS A 86 -2.39 17.06 -5.83
CA LYS A 86 -3.57 16.30 -6.29
C LYS A 86 -3.37 15.61 -7.65
N GLN A 87 -2.29 15.92 -8.36
CA GLN A 87 -1.93 15.27 -9.62
C GLN A 87 -1.20 13.94 -9.42
N HIS A 88 -0.83 13.60 -8.18
CA HIS A 88 -0.31 12.28 -7.85
C HIS A 88 -1.41 11.22 -7.89
N VAL A 89 -1.15 10.16 -8.64
CA VAL A 89 -2.00 8.97 -8.75
C VAL A 89 -1.14 7.74 -8.55
N VAL A 90 -1.66 6.75 -7.82
CA VAL A 90 -1.03 5.43 -7.75
C VAL A 90 -1.79 4.45 -8.61
N THR A 91 -1.08 3.76 -9.49
CA THR A 91 -1.63 2.66 -10.29
C THR A 91 -1.31 1.32 -9.63
N CYS A 92 -2.19 0.33 -9.80
CA CYS A 92 -2.06 -0.99 -9.22
C CYS A 92 -2.07 -2.07 -10.31
N GLN A 93 -1.08 -2.96 -10.25
CA GLN A 93 -0.95 -4.13 -11.11
C GLN A 93 -0.91 -5.40 -10.27
N LEU A 94 -1.45 -6.50 -10.82
CA LEU A 94 -1.50 -7.80 -10.17
C LEU A 94 -0.47 -8.73 -10.81
N HIS A 95 0.39 -9.33 -10.00
CA HIS A 95 1.41 -10.29 -10.43
C HIS A 95 1.16 -11.66 -9.79
N PRO A 96 1.14 -12.76 -10.56
CA PRO A 96 1.07 -14.10 -10.00
C PRO A 96 2.38 -14.46 -9.28
N VAL A 97 2.29 -15.20 -8.18
CA VAL A 97 3.44 -15.68 -7.39
C VAL A 97 3.31 -17.19 -7.20
N SER A 98 4.45 -17.89 -7.18
CA SER A 98 4.47 -19.32 -6.86
C SER A 98 4.08 -19.56 -5.40
N GLU A 99 3.29 -20.61 -5.13
CA GLU A 99 2.86 -21.00 -3.77
C GLU A 99 4.04 -21.25 -2.82
N ALA A 100 5.23 -21.55 -3.37
CA ALA A 100 6.43 -21.86 -2.61
C ALA A 100 7.00 -20.69 -1.77
N CYS A 101 6.50 -19.47 -1.92
CA CYS A 101 7.05 -18.29 -1.23
C CYS A 101 6.38 -17.96 0.13
N GLY A 102 5.45 -18.79 0.64
CA GLY A 102 4.62 -18.46 1.81
C GLY A 102 4.69 -19.43 2.98
N GLY A 103 5.81 -19.45 3.72
CA GLY A 103 5.88 -20.06 5.05
C GLY A 103 5.24 -19.17 6.12
N TYR A 104 3.91 -19.18 6.24
CA TYR A 104 3.20 -18.53 7.35
C TYR A 104 2.33 -19.54 8.11
N PRO A 105 2.34 -19.55 9.45
CA PRO A 105 1.70 -20.58 10.23
C PRO A 105 0.27 -20.17 10.60
N GLU A 106 -0.72 -20.35 9.73
CA GLU A 106 -2.13 -20.33 10.19
C GLU A 106 -3.02 -21.35 9.48
N HIS A 107 -3.70 -22.14 10.32
CA HIS A 107 -4.80 -23.09 10.07
C HIS A 107 -4.46 -24.51 9.57
N ARG A 108 -3.74 -25.27 10.41
CA ARG A 108 -4.01 -26.72 10.56
C ARG A 108 -5.29 -26.92 11.37
N ILE A 109 -6.44 -26.57 10.79
CA ILE A 109 -7.75 -27.06 11.26
C ILE A 109 -8.31 -27.89 10.12
N ARG A 110 -7.76 -29.10 9.95
CA ARG A 110 -8.43 -30.14 9.17
C ARG A 110 -9.55 -30.69 10.04
N SER A 111 -10.78 -30.28 9.73
CA SER A 111 -11.97 -31.03 10.09
C SER A 111 -11.80 -32.46 9.61
N ARG A 112 -11.47 -33.33 10.57
CA ARG A 112 -11.47 -34.78 10.44
C ARG A 112 -12.95 -35.17 10.35
N GLY A 113 -13.47 -35.27 9.13
CA GLY A 113 -14.88 -35.44 8.89
C GLY A 113 -15.16 -36.15 7.57
N ASN A 114 -15.29 -37.46 7.69
CA ASN A 114 -16.01 -38.39 6.84
C ASN A 114 -15.36 -38.85 5.51
N ALA A 115 -15.01 -40.14 5.54
CA ALA A 115 -14.70 -40.96 4.39
C ALA A 115 -15.97 -41.17 3.54
N GLY A 116 -15.87 -40.90 2.24
CA GLY A 116 -16.92 -41.16 1.26
C GLY A 116 -16.31 -41.10 -0.14
N ARG A 117 -16.29 -42.26 -0.80
CA ARG A 117 -15.61 -42.62 -2.07
C ARG A 117 -15.85 -41.64 -3.23
N PRO A 118 -14.97 -41.66 -4.26
CA PRO A 118 -15.47 -41.57 -5.63
C PRO A 118 -15.05 -42.77 -6.48
N PHE A 119 -16.04 -43.28 -7.19
CA PHE A 119 -16.03 -44.39 -8.14
C PHE A 119 -15.26 -44.00 -9.41
N GLU A 120 -14.38 -44.89 -9.88
CA GLU A 120 -13.68 -44.76 -11.16
C GLU A 120 -14.66 -44.85 -12.34
N LYS A 121 -14.50 -43.97 -13.34
CA LYS A 121 -14.98 -44.26 -14.70
C LYS A 121 -13.88 -43.90 -15.69
N ARG A 122 -13.18 -44.94 -16.16
CA ARG A 122 -12.22 -44.91 -17.27
C ARG A 122 -12.97 -44.66 -18.59
N GLY A 123 -12.43 -43.75 -19.39
CA GLY A 123 -12.78 -43.56 -20.80
C GLY A 123 -11.52 -43.16 -21.56
N ILE A 124 -11.00 -44.10 -22.34
CA ILE A 124 -9.78 -44.06 -23.15
C ILE A 124 -10.03 -43.16 -24.38
N GLY A 125 -9.08 -42.29 -24.71
CA GLY A 125 -9.12 -41.44 -25.89
C GLY A 125 -7.74 -40.85 -26.16
N ALA A 126 -7.07 -41.36 -27.20
CA ALA A 126 -5.67 -41.18 -27.49
C ALA A 126 -5.34 -39.88 -28.23
N VAL A 127 -4.03 -39.59 -28.23
CA VAL A 127 -3.23 -39.10 -29.38
C VAL A 127 -2.95 -37.59 -29.50
N ASN A 128 -1.64 -37.30 -29.53
CA ASN A 128 -0.89 -36.13 -30.03
C ASN A 128 -0.97 -34.88 -29.14
N GLY A 129 0.13 -34.35 -28.59
CA GLY A 129 1.34 -33.92 -29.28
C GLY A 129 1.34 -32.39 -29.30
N GLU A 130 2.46 -31.76 -28.95
CA GLU A 130 2.76 -30.32 -29.13
C GLU A 130 2.36 -29.34 -27.99
N THR A 131 3.39 -28.94 -27.24
CA THR A 131 3.71 -27.53 -26.90
C THR A 131 2.63 -26.70 -26.19
N GLY A 132 2.53 -26.86 -24.86
CA GLY A 132 1.60 -26.13 -23.99
C GLY A 132 1.99 -24.68 -23.64
N SER A 133 2.40 -23.86 -24.61
CA SER A 133 2.56 -22.40 -24.45
C SER A 133 1.24 -21.66 -24.74
N ASN A 134 0.11 -22.03 -24.11
CA ASN A 134 -1.20 -21.45 -24.44
C ASN A 134 -2.25 -21.43 -23.30
N LEU A 135 -1.83 -21.32 -22.03
CA LEU A 135 -2.76 -21.03 -20.93
C LEU A 135 -3.03 -19.52 -20.73
N THR A 136 -2.24 -18.65 -21.35
CA THR A 136 -2.38 -17.19 -21.23
C THR A 136 -3.46 -16.60 -22.14
N ASN A 137 -3.86 -17.29 -23.21
CA ASN A 137 -4.71 -16.71 -24.26
C ASN A 137 -6.22 -16.99 -24.11
N ARG A 138 -6.64 -17.84 -23.15
CA ARG A 138 -8.07 -18.13 -22.87
C ARG A 138 -8.70 -17.24 -21.79
N TYR A 139 -7.94 -16.31 -21.21
CA TYR A 139 -8.42 -15.35 -20.21
C TYR A 139 -8.29 -13.92 -20.76
N ARG A 140 -9.02 -13.60 -21.82
CA ARG A 140 -8.98 -12.29 -22.52
C ARG A 140 -9.58 -11.11 -21.71
N GLY A 141 -9.73 -11.27 -20.40
CA GLY A 141 -10.14 -10.21 -19.47
C GLY A 141 -9.10 -10.06 -18.37
N ARG A 142 -8.76 -8.81 -18.01
CA ARG A 142 -7.81 -8.53 -16.92
C ARG A 142 -8.24 -9.28 -15.65
N ILE A 143 -7.30 -10.05 -15.08
CA ILE A 143 -7.49 -10.86 -13.86
C ILE A 143 -7.81 -9.95 -12.67
N LEU A 144 -7.18 -8.77 -12.63
CA LEU A 144 -7.52 -7.69 -11.71
C LEU A 144 -8.67 -6.85 -12.30
N SER A 145 -9.65 -6.53 -11.47
CA SER A 145 -10.82 -5.72 -11.81
C SER A 145 -11.12 -4.72 -10.69
N GLY A 146 -11.93 -3.69 -10.99
CA GLY A 146 -12.15 -2.56 -10.08
C GLY A 146 -11.33 -1.34 -10.49
N SER A 147 -11.21 -0.36 -9.59
CA SER A 147 -10.43 0.86 -9.79
C SER A 147 -8.96 0.55 -9.55
N THR A 148 -8.23 0.30 -10.63
CA THR A 148 -6.78 0.03 -10.59
C THR A 148 -5.95 1.29 -10.41
N CYS A 149 -6.58 2.44 -10.20
CA CYS A 149 -5.93 3.72 -9.95
C CYS A 149 -6.57 4.34 -8.69
N ALA A 150 -5.74 4.94 -7.85
CA ALA A 150 -6.19 5.66 -6.66
C ALA A 150 -5.61 7.08 -6.67
N SER A 151 -6.46 8.06 -6.39
CA SER A 151 -6.08 9.47 -6.25
C SER A 151 -5.68 9.78 -4.81
N LEU A 152 -4.90 10.85 -4.64
CA LEU A 152 -4.39 11.25 -3.33
C LEU A 152 -5.50 11.74 -2.39
N PHE A 153 -5.64 11.06 -1.25
CA PHE A 153 -6.43 11.47 -0.11
C PHE A 153 -5.52 12.04 0.98
N SER A 154 -5.65 13.33 1.28
CA SER A 154 -4.80 14.05 2.22
C SER A 154 -5.56 14.31 3.51
N VAL A 155 -4.89 14.15 4.66
CA VAL A 155 -5.41 14.45 5.99
C VAL A 155 -4.38 15.27 6.78
N ASP A 156 -4.84 16.10 7.70
CA ASP A 156 -3.96 17.03 8.44
C ASP A 156 -2.96 16.31 9.35
N GLN A 157 -3.32 15.12 9.84
CA GLN A 157 -2.49 14.27 10.70
C GLN A 157 -2.73 12.80 10.38
N ASP A 158 -1.73 11.96 10.64
CA ASP A 158 -1.86 10.51 10.50
C ASP A 158 -2.95 9.97 11.46
N PRO A 159 -3.96 9.24 10.96
CA PRO A 159 -5.02 8.67 11.79
C PRO A 159 -4.55 7.55 12.73
N ASP A 160 -3.37 6.98 12.48
CA ASP A 160 -2.76 5.91 13.28
C ASP A 160 -1.25 6.17 13.44
N PRO A 161 -0.87 7.20 14.22
CA PRO A 161 0.52 7.63 14.35
C PRO A 161 1.41 6.57 15.03
N ALA A 162 0.82 5.67 15.82
CA ALA A 162 1.54 4.58 16.49
C ALA A 162 2.15 3.56 15.51
N HIS A 163 1.52 3.39 14.34
CA HIS A 163 1.98 2.48 13.28
C HIS A 163 2.42 3.23 12.02
N ALA A 164 2.59 4.55 12.10
CA ALA A 164 3.03 5.37 10.99
C ALA A 164 4.55 5.24 10.80
N PRO A 165 5.04 4.89 9.60
CA PRO A 165 6.46 4.94 9.29
C PRO A 165 6.94 6.40 9.33
N PRO A 166 8.17 6.66 9.82
CA PRO A 166 8.76 7.98 9.71
C PRO A 166 9.12 8.30 8.24
N HIS A 167 9.18 9.59 7.91
CA HIS A 167 9.74 10.03 6.63
C HIS A 167 11.17 9.51 6.48
N PRO A 168 11.53 8.92 5.32
CA PRO A 168 12.87 8.41 5.09
C PRO A 168 13.90 9.56 5.09
N ARG A 169 15.13 9.22 5.46
CA ARG A 169 16.27 10.15 5.51
C ARG A 169 17.36 9.70 4.55
N SER A 170 17.95 10.62 3.79
CA SER A 170 19.11 10.32 2.93
C SER A 170 20.36 10.01 3.75
N ALA A 171 21.29 9.28 3.14
CA ALA A 171 22.57 8.95 3.77
C ALA A 171 23.33 10.20 4.24
N ALA A 172 23.30 11.29 3.46
CA ALA A 172 23.97 12.55 3.80
C ALA A 172 23.43 13.21 5.08
N SER A 173 22.14 13.06 5.37
CA SER A 173 21.56 13.56 6.63
C SER A 173 21.88 12.67 7.83
N ARG A 174 22.16 11.38 7.60
CA ARG A 174 22.44 10.38 8.64
C ARG A 174 23.79 10.60 9.31
N GLU A 175 24.76 11.19 8.60
CA GLU A 175 26.10 11.50 9.14
C GLU A 175 26.12 12.71 10.08
N LYS A 176 25.07 13.56 10.09
CA LYS A 176 24.90 14.65 11.06
C LYS A 176 24.30 14.20 12.41
N GLY A 177 24.41 12.90 12.74
CA GLY A 177 23.99 12.32 14.03
C GLY A 177 24.79 12.86 15.24
N PRO A 178 24.28 12.70 16.47
CA PRO A 178 24.47 13.67 17.55
C PRO A 178 25.80 13.47 18.30
N SER A 179 26.89 14.05 17.79
CA SER A 179 28.16 14.13 18.52
C SER A 179 28.80 15.51 18.39
N THR A 180 28.10 16.54 18.86
CA THR A 180 28.71 17.73 19.48
C THR A 180 27.64 18.44 20.32
N THR A 181 27.53 18.05 21.59
CA THR A 181 26.88 18.86 22.62
C THR A 181 27.76 20.08 22.89
N LEU A 182 27.70 21.09 22.02
CA LEU A 182 28.17 22.44 22.36
C LEU A 182 26.97 23.23 22.87
N MET A 183 26.99 23.46 24.18
CA MET A 183 26.10 24.32 24.95
C MET A 183 25.69 25.57 24.16
N ARG A 184 24.43 25.65 23.73
CA ARG A 184 23.86 26.86 23.15
C ARG A 184 23.32 27.76 24.26
N PRO A 185 23.60 29.07 24.27
CA PRO A 185 23.13 29.98 25.31
C PRO A 185 21.60 30.18 25.23
N PRO A 186 20.91 30.45 26.35
CA PRO A 186 19.51 30.82 26.34
C PRO A 186 19.38 32.27 25.90
N GLY A 187 18.92 32.51 24.68
CA GLY A 187 18.67 33.86 24.17
C GLY A 187 18.23 33.84 22.72
N PHE A 188 17.12 34.52 22.43
CA PHE A 188 16.33 34.52 21.19
C PHE A 188 15.34 33.35 21.02
N SER A 189 14.19 33.50 21.68
CA SER A 189 12.91 33.03 21.17
C SER A 189 12.65 33.68 19.81
N SER A 190 12.87 32.95 18.71
CA SER A 190 12.45 33.36 17.37
C SER A 190 10.97 32.96 17.16
N PRO A 191 10.14 33.81 16.54
CA PRO A 191 8.68 33.71 16.64
C PRO A 191 8.09 32.70 15.64
N SER A 192 7.48 31.62 16.15
CA SER A 192 6.37 30.84 15.57
C SER A 192 6.42 29.38 16.05
N ASP A 193 6.38 29.16 17.38
CA ASP A 193 6.30 27.83 18.01
C ASP A 193 4.87 27.22 17.93
N ALA A 194 4.20 27.34 16.78
CA ALA A 194 3.05 26.49 16.52
C ALA A 194 3.60 25.12 16.07
N PRO A 195 3.31 24.01 16.77
CA PRO A 195 3.66 22.68 16.28
C PRO A 195 2.98 22.47 14.94
N ARG A 196 3.74 22.54 13.85
CA ARG A 196 3.20 22.28 12.51
C ARG A 196 2.92 20.79 12.41
N TYR A 197 1.64 20.46 12.26
CA TYR A 197 1.22 19.09 11.98
C TYR A 197 1.75 18.65 10.61
N ILE A 198 2.27 17.43 10.56
CA ILE A 198 2.73 16.81 9.32
C ILE A 198 1.51 16.16 8.66
N PRO A 199 1.07 16.63 7.47
CA PRO A 199 -0.05 16.03 6.79
C PRO A 199 0.30 14.61 6.35
N ALA A 200 -0.68 13.72 6.39
CA ALA A 200 -0.54 12.37 5.88
C ALA A 200 -1.29 12.24 4.55
N ALA A 201 -0.64 11.60 3.59
CA ALA A 201 -1.08 11.48 2.21
C ALA A 201 -1.27 10.00 1.89
N PHE A 202 -2.50 9.58 1.55
CA PHE A 202 -2.87 8.19 1.35
C PHE A 202 -3.47 7.94 -0.03
N PHE A 203 -3.27 6.72 -0.53
CA PHE A 203 -3.95 6.14 -1.68
C PHE A 203 -4.69 4.88 -1.23
N ILE A 204 -5.99 4.82 -1.50
CA ILE A 204 -6.88 3.79 -0.95
C ILE A 204 -7.52 3.03 -2.10
N PHE A 205 -7.30 1.71 -2.13
CA PHE A 205 -7.84 0.83 -3.17
C PHE A 205 -9.07 0.08 -2.64
N ALA A 206 -10.23 0.72 -2.72
CA ALA A 206 -11.45 0.25 -2.06
C ALA A 206 -12.24 -0.84 -2.80
N ASP A 207 -11.97 -1.07 -4.09
CA ASP A 207 -12.80 -1.90 -4.96
C ASP A 207 -12.02 -2.92 -5.81
N LEU A 208 -10.71 -3.10 -5.55
CA LEU A 208 -9.90 -4.09 -6.26
C LEU A 208 -10.44 -5.50 -6.03
N CYS A 209 -10.75 -6.22 -7.09
CA CYS A 209 -11.25 -7.59 -7.06
C CYS A 209 -10.41 -8.48 -7.98
N VAL A 210 -10.16 -9.73 -7.57
CA VAL A 210 -9.40 -10.71 -8.38
C VAL A 210 -10.35 -11.78 -8.92
N ARG A 211 -10.24 -12.09 -10.21
CA ARG A 211 -11.17 -13.01 -10.90
C ARG A 211 -10.87 -14.48 -10.67
N SER A 212 -9.60 -14.85 -10.55
CA SER A 212 -9.13 -16.24 -10.44
C SER A 212 -8.48 -16.52 -9.10
N ALA A 213 -8.65 -17.75 -8.60
CA ALA A 213 -7.96 -18.23 -7.42
C ALA A 213 -6.47 -18.44 -7.71
N GLY A 214 -5.63 -18.27 -6.69
CA GLY A 214 -4.17 -18.38 -6.81
C GLY A 214 -3.45 -17.51 -5.79
N TRP A 215 -2.13 -17.45 -5.90
CA TRP A 215 -1.29 -16.56 -5.11
C TRP A 215 -0.82 -15.39 -5.97
N TYR A 216 -0.91 -14.20 -5.38
CA TYR A 216 -0.61 -12.97 -6.10
C TYR A 216 0.07 -11.95 -5.20
N GLN A 217 0.68 -10.95 -5.83
CA GLN A 217 1.23 -9.77 -5.20
C GLN A 217 0.77 -8.53 -5.97
N LEU A 218 0.52 -7.44 -5.26
CA LEU A 218 0.17 -6.16 -5.88
C LEU A 218 1.42 -5.31 -6.03
N ARG A 219 1.57 -4.70 -7.19
CA ARG A 219 2.58 -3.68 -7.49
C ARG A 219 1.89 -2.33 -7.55
N PHE A 220 2.40 -1.37 -6.79
CA PHE A 220 1.88 -0.01 -6.73
C PHE A 220 2.92 0.95 -7.31
N GLN A 221 2.54 1.73 -8.31
CA GLN A 221 3.43 2.66 -9.00
C GLN A 221 2.89 4.09 -8.90
N LEU A 222 3.70 5.00 -8.38
CA LEU A 222 3.39 6.43 -8.27
C LEU A 222 3.67 7.11 -9.61
N VAL A 223 2.68 7.84 -10.10
CA VAL A 223 2.75 8.62 -11.34
C VAL A 223 2.24 10.03 -11.06
N ASP A 224 2.91 11.02 -11.64
CA ASP A 224 2.37 12.38 -11.76
C ASP A 224 1.66 12.51 -13.12
N VAL A 225 0.35 12.79 -13.08
CA VAL A 225 -0.48 12.89 -14.29
C VAL A 225 -0.05 14.07 -15.16
N GLN A 226 0.35 15.19 -14.56
CA GLN A 226 0.77 16.37 -15.31
C GLN A 226 2.13 16.17 -15.97
N GLU A 227 3.06 15.51 -15.30
CA GLU A 227 4.35 15.16 -15.91
C GLU A 227 4.15 14.14 -17.04
N THR A 228 3.18 13.23 -16.88
CA THR A 228 2.81 12.27 -17.92
C THR A 228 2.30 12.95 -19.19
N GLU A 229 1.43 13.96 -19.03
CA GLU A 229 0.90 14.74 -20.16
C GLU A 229 2.00 15.51 -20.89
N LYS A 230 2.99 16.04 -20.16
CA LYS A 230 4.10 16.83 -20.72
C LYS A 230 5.11 15.97 -21.48
N LEU A 231 5.49 14.82 -20.93
CA LEU A 231 6.55 13.98 -21.48
C LEU A 231 6.04 12.96 -22.50
N GLY A 232 4.72 12.72 -22.57
CA GLY A 232 4.12 11.66 -23.38
C GLY A 232 4.47 10.24 -22.90
N SER A 233 5.12 10.14 -21.75
CA SER A 233 5.52 8.91 -21.06
C SER A 233 5.04 9.02 -19.62
N THR A 234 4.67 7.91 -18.97
CA THR A 234 4.30 7.88 -17.55
C THR A 234 5.55 7.70 -16.69
N PRO A 235 6.25 8.77 -16.23
CA PRO A 235 7.40 8.59 -15.35
C PRO A 235 6.94 7.94 -14.05
N CYS A 236 7.51 6.78 -13.74
CA CYS A 236 7.30 6.12 -12.46
C CYS A 236 8.19 6.84 -11.43
N LEU A 237 7.57 7.62 -10.54
CA LEU A 237 8.29 8.39 -9.52
C LEU A 237 8.85 7.48 -8.42
N ASP A 238 8.06 6.48 -8.01
CA ASP A 238 8.43 5.46 -7.05
C ASP A 238 7.50 4.24 -7.17
N GLU A 239 7.94 3.10 -6.62
CA GLU A 239 7.20 1.85 -6.67
C GLU A 239 7.34 1.07 -5.36
N VAL A 240 6.25 0.42 -4.94
CA VAL A 240 6.25 -0.50 -3.80
C VAL A 240 5.40 -1.74 -4.07
N TRP A 241 5.82 -2.86 -3.48
CA TRP A 241 5.13 -4.15 -3.60
C TRP A 241 4.38 -4.50 -2.30
N SER A 242 3.21 -5.12 -2.42
CA SER A 242 2.52 -5.71 -1.28
C SER A 242 3.22 -6.97 -0.79
N GLN A 243 2.82 -7.50 0.37
CA GLN A 243 3.08 -8.91 0.67
C GLN A 243 2.26 -9.81 -0.28
N PRO A 244 2.73 -11.04 -0.58
CA PRO A 244 1.93 -12.02 -1.29
C PRO A 244 0.64 -12.35 -0.51
N PHE A 245 -0.46 -12.54 -1.23
CA PHE A 245 -1.75 -12.85 -0.63
C PHE A 245 -2.48 -13.92 -1.43
N ARG A 246 -3.37 -14.65 -0.76
CA ARG A 246 -4.09 -15.77 -1.36
C ARG A 246 -5.47 -15.34 -1.83
N VAL A 247 -5.78 -15.67 -3.08
CA VAL A 247 -7.13 -15.56 -3.63
C VAL A 247 -7.78 -16.93 -3.58
N PHE A 248 -8.80 -17.06 -2.76
CA PHE A 248 -9.53 -18.31 -2.56
C PHE A 248 -10.59 -18.51 -3.62
N ALA A 249 -10.86 -19.78 -3.98
CA ALA A 249 -12.06 -20.11 -4.72
C ALA A 249 -13.31 -19.68 -3.94
N ALA A 250 -14.40 -19.43 -4.65
CA ALA A 250 -15.61 -18.84 -4.06
C ALA A 250 -16.20 -19.64 -2.88
N LYS A 251 -15.98 -20.97 -2.86
CA LYS A 251 -16.43 -21.94 -1.84
C LYS A 251 -15.50 -22.05 -0.62
N ASP A 252 -14.21 -21.73 -0.79
CA ASP A 252 -13.17 -21.92 0.24
C ASP A 252 -12.81 -20.60 0.94
N PHE A 253 -13.46 -19.49 0.56
CA PHE A 253 -13.19 -18.18 1.12
C PHE A 253 -13.68 -18.09 2.58
N PRO A 254 -12.81 -17.78 3.54
CA PRO A 254 -13.15 -17.80 4.98
C PRO A 254 -14.11 -16.68 5.42
N GLY A 255 -14.46 -15.76 4.52
CA GLY A 255 -15.26 -14.59 4.80
C GLY A 255 -14.42 -13.32 4.92
N MET A 256 -15.10 -12.17 4.90
CA MET A 256 -14.44 -10.87 5.07
C MET A 256 -14.10 -10.64 6.53
N ARG A 257 -12.90 -10.14 6.79
CA ARG A 257 -12.47 -9.72 8.13
C ARG A 257 -13.16 -8.41 8.53
N PRO A 258 -13.24 -8.10 9.84
CA PRO A 258 -13.59 -6.76 10.29
C PRO A 258 -12.64 -5.72 9.68
N ALA A 259 -13.15 -4.54 9.35
CA ALA A 259 -12.33 -3.46 8.81
C ALA A 259 -11.22 -3.09 9.82
N PRO A 260 -9.95 -3.03 9.41
CA PRO A 260 -8.88 -2.61 10.29
C PRO A 260 -9.09 -1.18 10.81
N TYR A 261 -8.44 -0.85 11.93
CA TYR A 261 -8.54 0.46 12.58
C TYR A 261 -8.25 1.61 11.62
N LEU A 262 -7.15 1.53 10.86
CA LEU A 262 -6.76 2.52 9.86
C LEU A 262 -7.85 2.75 8.80
N THR A 263 -8.43 1.67 8.27
CA THR A 263 -9.52 1.76 7.28
C THR A 263 -10.75 2.48 7.85
N THR A 264 -11.09 2.18 9.11
CA THR A 264 -12.23 2.80 9.80
C THR A 264 -11.98 4.29 10.00
N LYS A 265 -10.80 4.66 10.51
CA LYS A 265 -10.42 6.06 10.70
C LYS A 265 -10.37 6.86 9.39
N LEU A 266 -9.81 6.29 8.33
CA LEU A 266 -9.80 6.95 7.01
C LEU A 266 -11.21 7.18 6.49
N LYS A 267 -12.13 6.23 6.69
CA LYS A 267 -13.54 6.41 6.35
C LYS A 267 -14.17 7.55 7.15
N ASP A 268 -13.94 7.59 8.46
CA ASP A 268 -14.48 8.64 9.34
C ASP A 268 -13.94 10.03 8.98
N LEU A 269 -12.73 10.10 8.45
CA LEU A 269 -12.10 11.32 7.92
C LEU A 269 -12.59 11.70 6.50
N GLY A 270 -13.49 10.93 5.90
CA GLY A 270 -14.11 11.25 4.61
C GLY A 270 -13.50 10.56 3.40
N ALA A 271 -12.67 9.52 3.58
CA ALA A 271 -12.17 8.74 2.45
C ALA A 271 -13.33 8.08 1.67
N VAL A 272 -13.38 8.37 0.37
CA VAL A 272 -14.45 7.90 -0.52
C VAL A 272 -14.29 6.42 -0.86
N GLY A 273 -15.43 5.71 -1.02
CA GLY A 273 -15.47 4.34 -1.54
C GLY A 273 -15.33 3.23 -0.49
N ILE A 274 -14.94 3.53 0.74
CA ILE A 274 -14.82 2.54 1.82
C ILE A 274 -16.20 2.10 2.31
N LYS A 275 -16.58 0.85 1.99
CA LYS A 275 -17.80 0.21 2.47
C LYS A 275 -17.51 -0.57 3.75
N THR A 276 -17.95 -0.08 4.90
CA THR A 276 -17.93 -0.87 6.14
C THR A 276 -19.24 -1.62 6.30
N ARG A 277 -19.18 -2.91 6.66
CA ARG A 277 -20.34 -3.64 7.12
C ARG A 277 -20.59 -3.25 8.56
N GLU A 278 -21.56 -2.38 8.79
CA GLU A 278 -22.00 -2.07 10.14
C GLU A 278 -22.62 -3.33 10.75
N LYS A 279 -22.04 -3.83 11.84
CA LYS A 279 -22.66 -4.90 12.63
C LYS A 279 -23.73 -4.25 13.49
N GLU A 280 -24.87 -3.95 12.90
CA GLU A 280 -26.08 -3.65 13.67
C GLU A 280 -26.53 -4.95 14.35
N ARG A 281 -25.95 -5.27 15.51
CA ARG A 281 -26.55 -6.21 16.46
C ARG A 281 -27.69 -5.45 17.13
N GLY A 282 -28.76 -5.22 16.38
CA GLY A 282 -30.04 -4.80 16.93
C GLY A 282 -30.44 -5.81 18.00
N LEU A 283 -30.27 -5.41 19.26
CA LEU A 283 -30.82 -6.08 20.42
C LEU A 283 -32.34 -6.03 20.26
N ARG A 284 -32.92 -7.03 19.57
CA ARG A 284 -34.37 -7.22 19.54
C ARG A 284 -34.79 -7.54 20.97
N GLN A 285 -35.11 -6.49 21.73
CA GLN A 285 -35.85 -6.59 22.98
C GLN A 285 -37.15 -7.33 22.67
N LYS A 286 -37.20 -8.58 23.12
CA LYS A 286 -38.36 -9.45 23.04
C LYS A 286 -39.38 -8.88 24.02
N LYS A 287 -40.18 -7.90 23.58
CA LYS A 287 -41.33 -7.40 24.33
C LYS A 287 -42.37 -8.51 24.36
N VAL A 288 -42.32 -9.33 25.41
CA VAL A 288 -43.38 -10.25 25.79
C VAL A 288 -44.58 -9.38 26.16
N ILE A 289 -45.55 -9.29 25.25
CA ILE A 289 -46.85 -8.70 25.54
C ILE A 289 -47.60 -9.73 26.38
N GLN A 290 -47.68 -9.49 27.69
CA GLN A 290 -48.68 -10.10 28.57
C GLN A 290 -50.06 -9.64 28.08
N ARG A 291 -50.85 -10.57 27.54
CA ARG A 291 -52.30 -10.38 27.41
C ARG A 291 -52.93 -10.71 28.76
N GLY A 292 -53.27 -9.68 29.52
CA GLY A 292 -54.18 -9.73 30.66
C GLY A 292 -55.28 -8.69 30.45
N GLY A 293 -56.52 -9.06 30.79
CA GLY A 293 -57.75 -8.29 30.58
C GLY A 293 -58.65 -9.03 29.60
N GLY A 294 -59.76 -9.67 29.99
CA GLY A 294 -60.69 -9.35 31.05
C GLY A 294 -61.96 -8.78 30.40
N ASP A 295 -63.12 -9.32 30.80
CA ASP A 295 -64.51 -8.97 30.41
C ASP A 295 -65.02 -9.69 29.15
N GLY A 296 -66.14 -10.42 29.14
CA GLY A 296 -67.31 -10.45 30.02
C GLY A 296 -68.58 -10.08 29.21
N ASN A 297 -69.63 -10.92 29.27
CA ASN A 297 -70.94 -10.86 28.58
C ASN A 297 -70.99 -11.37 27.13
N GLY A 298 -71.95 -12.20 26.71
CA GLY A 298 -73.18 -12.73 27.32
C GLY A 298 -73.69 -13.98 26.57
N PRO A 299 -74.76 -14.66 27.03
CA PRO A 299 -75.16 -15.98 26.53
C PRO A 299 -76.38 -15.90 25.60
N GLU A 300 -76.36 -16.62 24.47
CA GLU A 300 -77.55 -16.88 23.63
C GLU A 300 -77.43 -18.27 22.96
N ASP A 301 -78.58 -18.96 22.87
CA ASP A 301 -78.91 -20.25 22.21
C ASP A 301 -78.59 -21.59 22.90
N GLY A 302 -79.67 -22.28 23.33
CA GLY A 302 -79.71 -23.70 23.71
C GLY A 302 -80.68 -24.03 24.82
#